data_AF-A0A818ETV1-F1
#
_entry.id   AF-A0A818ETV1-F1
#
_cell.length_a   1.000
_cell.length_b   1.000
_cell.length_c   1.000
_cell.angle_alpha   90.00
_cell.angle_beta   90.00
_cell.angle_gamma   90.00
#
_symmetry.space_group_name_H-M   'P 1'
#
loop_
_entity.id
_entity.type
_entity.pdbx_description
1 polymer ?
#
loop_
_entity_poly.entity_id
_entity_poly.type
_entity_poly.pdbx_seq_one_letter_code
_entity_poly.pdbx_strand_id
1 'polypeptide(L)'
;MKLAEPALNVLFEQFQERSHETIRSELAHCVGLIGYAMLNEGEPKFAEWIFEYLNEVRKNDVQRQLFINAFRHSIQNEDEMLCLTNSIQQISEQLKKILESIVHAPLMIAAITDTIIDLSRIYPQIFQDIFVDIVDILIGWYIEPLPTDRILEYISQALHKFRPFWVEQIEATTLTLLDNFIEDADNYAQQFELHGNDDDDDIGAFTDKIAALYRALTTVLRALSDNFSSTLNLLPIDHVDNWLQSIFTYNNYNETR
;
A
#
# COMPACT_ATOMS: atom_id res chain seq x y z
N MET A 1 1.24 -34.69 3.56
CA MET A 1 2.33 -33.72 3.35
C MET A 1 3.59 -34.18 2.58
N LYS A 2 4.10 -35.43 2.66
CA LYS A 2 5.34 -35.83 1.92
C LYS A 2 5.31 -35.65 0.38
N LEU A 3 4.15 -35.39 -0.21
CA LEU A 3 3.96 -35.13 -1.65
C LEU A 3 3.83 -33.64 -2.00
N ALA A 4 3.59 -32.77 -1.02
CA ALA A 4 3.40 -31.33 -1.27
C ALA A 4 4.72 -30.66 -1.66
N GLU A 5 5.80 -30.98 -0.96
CA GLU A 5 7.13 -30.42 -1.21
C GLU A 5 7.68 -30.76 -2.62
N PRO A 6 7.65 -32.03 -3.09
CA PRO A 6 8.02 -32.35 -4.48
C PRO A 6 7.15 -31.63 -5.51
N ALA A 7 5.84 -31.49 -5.26
CA ALA A 7 4.94 -30.79 -6.17
C ALA A 7 5.22 -29.28 -6.22
N LEU A 8 5.46 -28.66 -5.06
CA LEU A 8 5.84 -27.26 -4.96
C LEU A 8 7.17 -26.98 -5.65
N ASN A 9 8.18 -27.83 -5.47
CA ASN A 9 9.47 -27.68 -6.15
C ASN A 9 9.32 -27.66 -7.67
N VAL A 10 8.53 -28.60 -8.23
CA VAL A 10 8.25 -28.62 -9.67
C VAL A 10 7.51 -27.35 -10.11
N LEU A 11 6.50 -26.89 -9.35
CA LEU A 11 5.76 -25.68 -9.69
C LEU A 11 6.62 -24.40 -9.58
N PHE A 12 7.51 -24.34 -8.60
CA PHE A 12 8.46 -23.24 -8.42
C PHE A 12 9.53 -23.19 -9.52
N GLU A 13 10.01 -24.34 -10.01
CA GLU A 13 10.86 -24.39 -11.19
C GLU A 13 10.16 -23.77 -12.42
N GLN A 14 8.85 -23.98 -12.56
CA GLN A 14 8.07 -23.40 -13.66
C GLN A 14 7.91 -21.88 -13.56
N PHE A 15 8.08 -21.26 -12.39
CA PHE A 15 8.15 -19.80 -12.26
C PHE A 15 9.41 -19.23 -12.93
N GLN A 16 10.44 -20.05 -13.13
CA GLN A 16 11.68 -19.65 -13.80
C GLN A 16 11.60 -19.71 -15.33
N GLU A 17 10.62 -20.44 -15.87
CA GLU A 17 10.46 -20.58 -17.31
C GLU A 17 9.80 -19.34 -17.95
N ARG A 18 10.16 -19.08 -19.22
CA ARG A 18 9.52 -18.04 -20.04
C ARG A 18 8.14 -18.50 -20.51
N SER A 19 7.20 -18.55 -19.58
CA SER A 19 5.80 -18.89 -19.81
C SER A 19 4.92 -17.63 -20.00
N HIS A 20 3.74 -17.82 -20.62
CA HIS A 20 2.76 -16.74 -20.82
C HIS A 20 2.19 -16.25 -19.48
N GLU A 21 1.81 -14.97 -19.38
CA GLU A 21 1.31 -14.35 -18.13
C GLU A 21 0.15 -15.14 -17.50
N THR A 22 -0.81 -15.56 -18.32
CA THR A 22 -1.97 -16.38 -17.88
C THR A 22 -1.54 -17.69 -17.21
N ILE A 23 -0.51 -18.36 -17.76
CA ILE A 23 0.00 -19.62 -17.20
C ILE A 23 0.65 -19.34 -15.85
N ARG A 24 1.42 -18.25 -15.74
CA ARG A 24 2.06 -17.86 -14.49
C ARG A 24 1.04 -17.54 -13.39
N SER A 25 -0.03 -16.84 -13.75
CA SER A 25 -1.13 -16.55 -12.82
C SER A 25 -1.79 -17.84 -12.34
N GLU A 26 -2.06 -18.79 -13.24
CA GLU A 26 -2.69 -20.07 -12.89
C GLU A 26 -1.75 -20.93 -12.03
N LEU A 27 -0.45 -20.90 -12.30
CA LEU A 27 0.54 -21.59 -11.48
C LEU A 27 0.60 -21.00 -10.08
N ALA A 28 0.62 -19.66 -9.94
CA ALA A 28 0.57 -19.00 -8.63
C ALA A 28 -0.72 -19.35 -7.87
N HIS A 29 -1.84 -19.46 -8.57
CA HIS A 29 -3.10 -19.93 -7.98
C HIS A 29 -3.01 -21.38 -7.48
N CYS A 30 -2.49 -22.31 -8.30
CA CYS A 30 -2.28 -23.71 -7.90
C CYS A 30 -1.37 -23.84 -6.67
N VAL A 31 -0.24 -23.11 -6.67
CA VAL A 31 0.67 -23.06 -5.51
C VAL A 31 -0.06 -22.53 -4.28
N GLY A 32 -0.87 -21.48 -4.43
CA GLY A 32 -1.66 -20.92 -3.34
C GLY A 32 -2.69 -21.89 -2.77
N LEU A 33 -3.33 -22.71 -3.60
CA LEU A 33 -4.25 -23.77 -3.14
C LEU A 33 -3.53 -24.88 -2.35
N ILE A 34 -2.31 -25.25 -2.77
CA ILE A 34 -1.48 -26.20 -2.01
C ILE A 34 -1.07 -25.55 -0.68
N GLY A 35 -0.64 -24.30 -0.70
CA GLY A 35 -0.28 -23.54 0.48
C GLY A 35 -1.43 -23.41 1.47
N TYR A 36 -2.64 -23.12 0.98
CA TYR A 36 -3.87 -23.07 1.76
C TYR A 36 -4.09 -24.38 2.53
N ALA A 37 -4.02 -25.52 1.82
CA ALA A 37 -4.19 -26.83 2.43
C ALA A 37 -3.13 -27.10 3.52
N MET A 38 -1.88 -26.69 3.30
CA MET A 38 -0.81 -26.84 4.28
C MET A 38 -1.01 -25.96 5.52
N LEU A 39 -1.34 -24.68 5.34
CA LEU A 39 -1.56 -23.75 6.45
C LEU A 39 -2.74 -24.21 7.32
N ASN A 40 -3.83 -24.69 6.70
CA ASN A 40 -4.98 -25.23 7.42
C ASN A 40 -4.70 -26.56 8.14
N GLU A 41 -3.72 -27.34 7.69
CA GLU A 41 -3.20 -28.49 8.44
C GLU A 41 -2.27 -28.08 9.61
N GLY A 42 -2.02 -26.78 9.79
CA GLY A 42 -1.18 -26.25 10.87
C GLY A 42 0.30 -26.18 10.53
N GLU A 43 0.68 -26.23 9.25
CA GLU A 43 2.07 -26.40 8.80
C GLU A 43 2.62 -25.08 8.22
N PRO A 44 3.35 -24.27 9.01
CA PRO A 44 3.78 -22.92 8.61
C PRO A 44 4.90 -22.93 7.57
N LYS A 45 5.50 -24.09 7.27
CA LYS A 45 6.61 -24.25 6.33
C LYS A 45 6.33 -23.69 4.95
N PHE A 46 5.06 -23.69 4.51
CA PHE A 46 4.70 -23.06 3.24
C PHE A 46 5.09 -21.58 3.22
N ALA A 47 4.80 -20.83 4.28
CA ALA A 47 5.20 -19.42 4.37
C ALA A 47 6.73 -19.29 4.39
N GLU A 48 7.43 -20.11 5.18
CA GLU A 48 8.89 -20.12 5.24
C GLU A 48 9.51 -20.28 3.85
N TRP A 49 9.05 -21.27 3.08
CA TRP A 49 9.51 -21.51 1.70
C TRP A 49 9.24 -20.31 0.79
N ILE A 50 8.04 -19.73 0.82
CA ILE A 50 7.74 -18.53 0.01
C ILE A 50 8.77 -17.42 0.29
N PHE A 51 9.03 -17.12 1.55
CA PHE A 51 9.95 -16.03 1.92
C PHE A 51 11.41 -16.36 1.64
N GLU A 52 11.83 -17.63 1.71
CA GLU A 52 13.13 -18.07 1.21
C GLU A 52 13.26 -17.80 -0.29
N TYR A 53 12.30 -18.23 -1.10
CA TYR A 53 12.33 -18.01 -2.55
C TYR A 53 12.26 -16.53 -2.92
N LEU A 54 11.47 -15.72 -2.22
CA LEU A 54 11.42 -14.26 -2.44
C LEU A 54 12.81 -13.60 -2.28
N ASN A 55 13.61 -14.09 -1.34
CA ASN A 55 14.98 -13.63 -1.13
C ASN A 55 15.93 -14.09 -2.24
N GLU A 56 15.76 -15.32 -2.75
CA GLU A 56 16.54 -15.84 -3.87
C GLU A 56 16.29 -15.05 -5.16
N VAL A 57 15.02 -14.75 -5.46
CA VAL A 57 14.61 -14.04 -6.69
C VAL A 57 14.53 -12.52 -6.54
N ARG A 58 15.20 -11.94 -5.53
CA ARG A 58 15.12 -10.50 -5.16
C ARG A 58 15.34 -9.48 -6.29
N LYS A 59 15.98 -9.89 -7.40
CA LYS A 59 16.24 -9.03 -8.58
C LYS A 59 15.20 -9.18 -9.71
N ASN A 60 14.21 -10.06 -9.54
CA ASN A 60 13.23 -10.40 -10.56
C ASN A 60 11.81 -10.14 -10.02
N ASP A 61 11.32 -8.92 -10.23
CA ASP A 61 10.00 -8.52 -9.71
C ASP A 61 8.85 -9.36 -10.27
N VAL A 62 8.98 -9.89 -11.49
CA VAL A 62 7.96 -10.79 -12.06
C VAL A 62 7.88 -12.08 -11.25
N GLN A 63 9.01 -12.69 -10.89
CA GLN A 63 9.01 -13.90 -10.06
C GLN A 63 8.57 -13.60 -8.64
N ARG A 64 9.07 -12.50 -8.04
CA ARG A 64 8.64 -12.07 -6.71
C ARG A 64 7.13 -11.90 -6.64
N GLN A 65 6.54 -11.28 -7.67
CA GLN A 65 5.10 -11.10 -7.77
C GLN A 65 4.34 -12.44 -7.75
N LEU A 66 4.83 -13.47 -8.44
CA LEU A 66 4.19 -14.78 -8.44
C LEU A 66 4.23 -15.45 -7.07
N PHE A 67 5.35 -15.35 -6.35
CA PHE A 67 5.45 -15.87 -4.99
C PHE A 67 4.54 -15.12 -4.01
N ILE A 68 4.46 -13.78 -4.13
CA ILE A 68 3.52 -12.99 -3.34
C ILE A 68 2.07 -13.37 -3.65
N ASN A 69 1.70 -13.49 -4.93
CA ASN A 69 0.33 -13.90 -5.32
C ASN A 69 -0.01 -15.30 -4.83
N ALA A 70 0.94 -16.24 -4.89
CA ALA A 70 0.73 -17.59 -4.37
C ALA A 70 0.49 -17.57 -2.86
N PHE A 71 1.29 -16.81 -2.11
CA PHE A 71 1.08 -16.65 -0.68
C PHE A 71 -0.25 -15.96 -0.36
N ARG A 72 -0.60 -14.90 -1.08
CA ARG A 72 -1.90 -14.26 -0.97
C ARG A 72 -3.05 -15.23 -1.20
N HIS A 73 -3.00 -16.02 -2.26
CA HIS A 73 -4.02 -17.04 -2.55
C HIS A 73 -4.15 -18.09 -1.43
N SER A 74 -3.09 -18.35 -0.68
CA SER A 74 -3.13 -19.25 0.47
C SER A 74 -3.84 -18.66 1.71
N ILE A 75 -4.05 -17.34 1.77
CA ILE A 75 -4.62 -16.64 2.93
C ILE A 75 -5.94 -15.88 2.63
N GLN A 76 -6.22 -15.54 1.37
CA GLN A 76 -7.22 -14.53 0.96
C GLN A 76 -8.69 -14.78 1.39
N ASN A 77 -9.03 -16.00 1.82
CA ASN A 77 -10.39 -16.43 2.17
C ASN A 77 -10.55 -16.84 3.64
N GLU A 78 -9.53 -16.61 4.47
CA GLU A 78 -9.57 -16.99 5.89
C GLU A 78 -9.81 -15.76 6.75
N ASP A 79 -10.64 -15.94 7.79
CA ASP A 79 -10.87 -14.94 8.83
C ASP A 79 -9.85 -15.07 9.98
N GLU A 80 -9.22 -16.24 10.12
CA GLU A 80 -8.21 -16.55 11.12
C GLU A 80 -7.21 -17.59 10.59
N MET A 81 -5.91 -17.44 10.87
CA MET A 81 -4.87 -18.36 10.36
C MET A 81 -3.88 -18.78 11.45
N LEU A 82 -4.36 -19.40 12.53
CA LEU A 82 -3.60 -19.65 13.76
C LEU A 82 -2.14 -20.15 13.58
N CYS A 83 -1.85 -20.95 12.55
CA CYS A 83 -0.52 -21.48 12.29
C CYS A 83 0.55 -20.41 12.01
N LEU A 84 0.16 -19.22 11.55
CA LEU A 84 1.09 -18.12 11.26
C LEU A 84 1.25 -17.14 12.43
N THR A 85 0.51 -17.29 13.53
CA THR A 85 0.53 -16.35 14.68
C THR A 85 1.94 -16.10 15.22
N ASN A 86 2.81 -17.11 15.22
CA ASN A 86 4.19 -16.97 15.72
C ASN A 86 5.14 -16.30 14.71
N SER A 87 4.78 -16.31 13.42
CA SER A 87 5.63 -15.84 12.32
C SER A 87 5.12 -14.55 11.68
N ILE A 88 3.89 -14.13 11.99
CA ILE A 88 3.21 -13.01 11.33
C ILE A 88 3.95 -11.68 11.49
N GLN A 89 4.57 -11.44 12.64
CA GLN A 89 5.35 -10.22 12.86
C GLN A 89 6.56 -10.17 11.92
N GLN A 90 7.27 -11.30 11.78
CA GLN A 90 8.39 -11.43 10.84
C GLN A 90 7.93 -11.34 9.38
N ILE A 91 6.80 -11.96 9.05
CA ILE A 91 6.19 -11.89 7.71
C ILE A 91 5.86 -10.43 7.37
N SER A 92 5.18 -9.73 8.27
CA SER A 92 4.75 -8.34 8.07
C SER A 92 5.95 -7.40 7.86
N GLU A 93 7.00 -7.56 8.67
CA GLU A 93 8.25 -6.80 8.50
C GLU A 93 8.97 -7.11 7.17
N GLN A 94 8.94 -8.36 6.71
CA GLN A 94 9.48 -8.73 5.40
C GLN A 94 8.66 -8.13 4.25
N LEU A 95 7.33 -8.17 4.32
CA LEU A 95 6.45 -7.59 3.32
C LEU A 95 6.64 -6.07 3.24
N LYS A 96 6.79 -5.39 4.38
CA LYS A 96 7.12 -3.98 4.47
C LYS A 96 8.44 -3.66 3.75
N LYS A 97 9.51 -4.38 4.09
CA LYS A 97 10.83 -4.21 3.42
C LYS A 97 10.76 -4.46 1.92
N ILE A 98 9.97 -5.45 1.50
CA ILE A 98 9.75 -5.74 0.08
C ILE A 98 9.05 -4.57 -0.59
N LEU A 99 8.00 -4.01 0.02
CA LEU A 99 7.26 -2.86 -0.52
C LEU A 99 8.16 -1.62 -0.63
N GLU A 100 8.96 -1.33 0.39
CA GLU A 100 9.93 -0.22 0.41
C GLU A 100 11.01 -0.38 -0.67
N SER A 101 11.41 -1.61 -0.99
CA SER A 101 12.49 -1.88 -1.96
C SER A 101 12.06 -1.83 -3.43
N ILE A 102 10.77 -1.66 -3.73
CA ILE A 102 10.29 -1.72 -5.12
C ILE A 102 10.75 -0.47 -5.87
N VAL A 103 11.26 -0.67 -7.09
CA VAL A 103 11.61 0.44 -7.99
C VAL A 103 10.82 0.28 -9.28
N HIS A 104 9.84 1.16 -9.51
CA HIS A 104 9.03 1.21 -10.74
C HIS A 104 8.37 -0.12 -11.17
N ALA A 105 7.79 -0.88 -10.24
CA ALA A 105 7.04 -2.11 -10.54
C ALA A 105 5.59 -2.08 -10.04
N PRO A 106 4.65 -1.42 -10.77
CA PRO A 106 3.26 -1.22 -10.33
C PRO A 106 2.52 -2.51 -9.96
N LEU A 107 2.76 -3.59 -10.73
CA LEU A 107 2.13 -4.89 -10.48
C LEU A 107 2.63 -5.56 -9.19
N MET A 108 3.89 -5.32 -8.82
CA MET A 108 4.45 -5.80 -7.56
C MET A 108 3.92 -4.99 -6.38
N ILE A 109 3.79 -3.65 -6.53
CA ILE A 109 3.15 -2.78 -5.54
C ILE A 109 1.72 -3.27 -5.27
N ALA A 110 0.96 -3.58 -6.32
CA ALA A 110 -0.39 -4.10 -6.15
C ALA A 110 -0.42 -5.46 -5.46
N ALA A 111 0.43 -6.40 -5.87
CA ALA A 111 0.48 -7.73 -5.27
C ALA A 111 0.83 -7.69 -3.77
N ILE A 112 1.85 -6.92 -3.39
CA ILE A 112 2.28 -6.82 -1.99
C ILE A 112 1.23 -6.08 -1.13
N THR A 113 0.66 -5.00 -1.65
CA THR A 113 -0.32 -4.18 -0.93
C THR A 113 -1.60 -4.98 -0.69
N ASP A 114 -2.09 -5.69 -1.70
CA ASP A 114 -3.24 -6.57 -1.54
C ASP A 114 -2.98 -7.70 -0.52
N THR A 115 -1.78 -8.25 -0.50
CA THR A 115 -1.39 -9.27 0.50
C THR A 115 -1.37 -8.70 1.91
N ILE A 116 -0.85 -7.48 2.08
CA ILE A 116 -0.85 -6.76 3.35
C ILE A 116 -2.28 -6.45 3.79
N ILE A 117 -3.16 -6.03 2.88
CA ILE A 117 -4.58 -5.82 3.18
C ILE A 117 -5.22 -7.11 3.67
N ASP A 118 -4.98 -8.24 3.00
CA ASP A 118 -5.52 -9.55 3.42
C ASP A 118 -5.01 -9.92 4.82
N LEU A 119 -3.72 -9.75 5.09
CA LEU A 119 -3.15 -9.99 6.43
C LEU A 119 -3.66 -9.01 7.49
N SER A 120 -3.94 -7.75 7.14
CA SER A 120 -4.50 -6.77 8.08
C SER A 120 -5.89 -7.16 8.57
N ARG A 121 -6.64 -7.92 7.76
CA ARG A 121 -7.95 -8.47 8.14
C ARG A 121 -7.80 -9.67 9.09
N ILE A 122 -6.82 -10.52 8.84
CA ILE A 122 -6.56 -11.73 9.64
C ILE A 122 -5.86 -11.38 10.97
N TYR A 123 -4.95 -10.40 10.96
CA TYR A 123 -4.09 -10.00 12.07
C TYR A 123 -4.11 -8.49 12.32
N PRO A 124 -5.27 -7.90 12.66
CA PRO A 124 -5.41 -6.46 12.81
C PRO A 124 -4.46 -5.87 13.87
N GLN A 125 -4.20 -6.58 14.96
CA GLN A 125 -3.30 -6.11 16.03
C GLN A 125 -1.85 -5.97 15.56
N ILE A 126 -1.38 -6.90 14.72
CA ILE A 126 -0.01 -6.85 14.18
C ILE A 126 0.10 -5.76 13.11
N PHE A 127 -0.95 -5.61 12.31
CA PHE A 127 -0.98 -4.57 11.29
C PHE A 127 -1.03 -3.17 11.91
N GLN A 128 -1.70 -2.98 13.05
CA GLN A 128 -1.73 -1.71 13.79
C GLN A 128 -0.32 -1.16 14.05
N ASP A 129 0.64 -2.03 14.38
CA ASP A 129 2.03 -1.66 14.68
C ASP A 129 2.82 -1.19 13.45
N ILE A 130 2.47 -1.66 12.25
CA ILE A 130 3.17 -1.32 10.99
C ILE A 130 2.35 -0.40 10.08
N PHE A 131 1.13 -0.06 10.47
CA PHE A 131 0.18 0.66 9.65
C PHE A 131 0.77 1.97 9.12
N VAL A 132 1.37 2.76 10.02
CA VAL A 132 1.96 4.07 9.70
C VAL A 132 3.05 3.92 8.63
N ASP A 133 3.95 2.94 8.78
CA ASP A 133 5.01 2.69 7.81
C ASP A 133 4.43 2.30 6.43
N ILE A 134 3.40 1.44 6.41
CA ILE A 134 2.78 0.99 5.16
C ILE A 134 2.12 2.15 4.42
N VAL A 135 1.34 2.97 5.12
CA VAL A 135 0.64 4.09 4.49
C VAL A 135 1.60 5.20 4.09
N ASP A 136 2.66 5.45 4.86
CA ASP A 136 3.73 6.40 4.50
C ASP A 136 4.39 6.02 3.17
N ILE A 137 4.77 4.75 3.01
CA ILE A 137 5.33 4.25 1.74
C ILE A 137 4.32 4.45 0.60
N LEU A 138 3.06 4.05 0.78
CA LEU A 138 2.03 4.17 -0.26
C LEU A 138 1.73 5.62 -0.63
N ILE A 139 1.71 6.52 0.35
CA ILE A 139 1.53 7.95 0.16
C ILE A 139 2.72 8.56 -0.56
N GLY A 140 3.94 8.15 -0.22
CA GLY A 140 5.15 8.53 -0.96
C GLY A 140 5.01 8.22 -2.44
N TRP A 141 4.62 6.99 -2.78
CA TRP A 141 4.29 6.63 -4.17
C TRP A 141 3.15 7.47 -4.74
N TYR A 142 2.11 7.76 -3.95
CA TYR A 142 0.95 8.53 -4.39
C TYR A 142 1.25 10.01 -4.64
N ILE A 143 2.30 10.58 -4.04
CA ILE A 143 2.72 11.96 -4.23
C ILE A 143 3.79 12.07 -5.34
N GLU A 144 4.53 11.01 -5.59
CA GLU A 144 5.51 10.97 -6.67
C GLU A 144 4.87 10.83 -8.06
N PRO A 145 5.58 11.29 -9.12
CA PRO A 145 5.18 11.04 -10.50
C PRO A 145 5.18 9.53 -10.79
N LEU A 146 3.99 8.92 -10.74
CA LEU A 146 3.82 7.52 -11.08
C LEU A 146 3.59 7.34 -12.59
N PRO A 147 4.00 6.19 -13.15
CA PRO A 147 4.01 5.99 -14.60
C PRO A 147 2.61 5.91 -15.25
N THR A 148 1.54 5.66 -14.48
CA THR A 148 0.17 5.56 -15.02
C THR A 148 -0.90 5.98 -14.01
N ASP A 149 -2.03 6.49 -14.50
CA ASP A 149 -3.21 6.79 -13.66
C ASP A 149 -3.80 5.54 -13.00
N ARG A 150 -3.62 4.36 -13.60
CA ARG A 150 -4.13 3.10 -13.05
C ARG A 150 -3.50 2.75 -11.70
N ILE A 151 -2.20 2.99 -11.53
CA ILE A 151 -1.54 2.72 -10.24
C ILE A 151 -1.94 3.76 -9.18
N LEU A 152 -2.20 5.01 -9.59
CA LEU A 152 -2.73 6.03 -8.71
C LEU A 152 -4.13 5.67 -8.21
N GLU A 153 -5.02 5.24 -9.12
CA GLU A 153 -6.35 4.77 -8.75
C GLU A 153 -6.27 3.56 -7.81
N TYR A 154 -5.38 2.62 -8.09
CA TYR A 154 -5.14 1.46 -7.23
C TYR A 154 -4.69 1.87 -5.82
N ILE A 155 -3.67 2.73 -5.70
CA ILE A 155 -3.17 3.18 -4.39
C ILE A 155 -4.27 3.92 -3.63
N SER A 156 -5.06 4.75 -4.31
CA SER A 156 -6.22 5.40 -3.71
C SER A 156 -7.21 4.39 -3.11
N GLN A 157 -7.58 3.34 -3.88
CA GLN A 157 -8.45 2.28 -3.37
C GLN A 157 -7.82 1.49 -2.23
N ALA A 158 -6.51 1.24 -2.26
CA ALA A 158 -5.79 0.58 -1.18
C ALA A 158 -5.81 1.41 0.12
N LEU A 159 -5.56 2.72 0.04
CA LEU A 159 -5.64 3.63 1.19
C LEU A 159 -7.03 3.65 1.82
N HIS A 160 -8.09 3.55 1.01
CA HIS A 160 -9.47 3.41 1.52
C HIS A 160 -9.70 2.10 2.27
N LYS A 161 -9.11 0.98 1.82
CA LYS A 161 -9.27 -0.32 2.49
C LYS A 161 -8.65 -0.34 3.89
N PHE A 162 -7.67 0.53 4.18
CA PHE A 162 -7.10 0.69 5.51
C PHE A 162 -7.92 1.57 6.46
N ARG A 163 -9.15 1.97 6.09
CA ARG A 163 -10.07 2.76 6.92
C ARG A 163 -10.13 2.35 8.40
N PRO A 164 -10.24 1.06 8.78
CA PRO A 164 -10.33 0.69 10.20
C PRO A 164 -9.17 1.25 11.02
N PHE A 165 -7.96 1.22 10.45
CA PHE A 165 -6.73 1.67 11.09
C PHE A 165 -6.58 3.20 11.08
N TRP A 166 -7.01 3.87 10.01
CA TRP A 166 -7.11 5.35 9.99
C TRP A 166 -8.00 5.87 11.12
N VAL A 167 -9.16 5.22 11.34
CA VAL A 167 -10.10 5.62 12.41
C VAL A 167 -9.53 5.29 13.79
N GLU A 168 -8.91 4.14 13.95
CA GLU A 168 -8.31 3.74 15.24
C GLU A 168 -7.12 4.62 15.62
N GLN A 169 -6.34 5.09 14.65
CA GLN A 169 -5.18 5.96 14.86
C GLN A 169 -5.46 7.43 14.53
N ILE A 170 -6.72 7.87 14.67
CA ILE A 170 -7.12 9.21 14.23
C ILE A 170 -6.35 10.31 14.96
N GLU A 171 -6.36 10.27 16.30
CA GLU A 171 -5.68 11.26 17.15
C GLU A 171 -4.17 11.07 17.18
N ALA A 172 -3.70 9.81 17.13
CA ALA A 172 -2.29 9.49 17.31
C ALA A 172 -1.43 9.85 16.08
N THR A 173 -1.95 9.60 14.88
CA THR A 173 -1.14 9.69 13.65
C THR A 173 -1.88 10.35 12.49
N THR A 174 -3.17 10.04 12.30
CA THR A 174 -3.89 10.44 11.08
C THR A 174 -4.02 11.96 10.96
N LEU A 175 -4.38 12.65 12.04
CA LEU A 175 -4.48 14.11 12.05
C LEU A 175 -3.14 14.78 11.73
N THR A 176 -2.07 14.34 12.39
CA THR A 176 -0.70 14.84 12.15
C THR A 176 -0.30 14.67 10.69
N LEU A 177 -0.61 13.54 10.08
CA LEU A 177 -0.32 13.30 8.66
C LEU A 177 -1.11 14.24 7.73
N LEU A 178 -2.39 14.48 8.01
CA LEU A 178 -3.21 15.43 7.25
C LEU A 178 -2.68 16.86 7.38
N ASP A 179 -2.27 17.26 8.59
CA ASP A 179 -1.63 18.56 8.84
C ASP A 179 -0.31 18.68 8.03
N ASN A 180 0.53 17.64 8.03
CA ASN A 180 1.77 17.62 7.27
C ASN A 180 1.54 17.82 5.76
N PHE A 181 0.49 17.21 5.17
CA PHE A 181 0.20 17.43 3.75
C PHE A 181 -0.11 18.88 3.41
N ILE A 182 -0.76 19.59 4.33
CA ILE A 182 -1.14 21.00 4.14
C ILE A 182 0.09 21.89 4.36
N GLU A 183 0.86 21.62 5.40
CA GLU A 183 2.12 22.33 5.67
C GLU A 183 3.08 22.20 4.48
N ASP A 184 3.23 20.99 3.92
CA ASP A 184 4.05 20.76 2.74
C ASP A 184 3.51 21.49 1.51
N ALA A 185 2.19 21.52 1.32
CA ALA A 185 1.57 22.25 0.21
C ALA A 185 1.80 23.77 0.31
N ASP A 186 1.65 24.33 1.51
CA ASP A 186 1.91 25.74 1.79
C ASP A 186 3.41 26.07 1.60
N ASN A 187 4.30 25.18 2.01
CA ASN A 187 5.75 25.31 1.78
C ASN A 187 6.08 25.33 0.29
N TYR A 188 5.48 24.45 -0.52
CA TYR A 188 5.67 24.46 -1.98
C TYR A 188 5.08 25.74 -2.62
N ALA A 189 3.93 26.22 -2.15
CA ALA A 189 3.33 27.46 -2.64
C ALA A 189 4.21 28.69 -2.35
N GLN A 190 4.78 28.78 -1.14
CA GLN A 190 5.71 29.85 -0.78
C GLN A 190 7.01 29.77 -1.60
N GLN A 191 7.55 28.57 -1.81
CA GLN A 191 8.73 28.38 -2.66
C GLN A 191 8.48 28.82 -4.10
N PHE A 192 7.29 28.56 -4.62
CA PHE A 192 6.83 29.03 -5.92
C PHE A 192 6.75 30.56 -5.99
N GLU A 193 6.24 31.25 -4.97
CA GLU A 193 6.22 32.72 -4.96
C GLU A 193 7.63 33.34 -4.96
N LEU A 194 8.59 32.66 -4.33
CA LEU A 194 9.98 33.12 -4.22
C LEU A 194 10.82 32.85 -5.48
N HIS A 195 10.58 31.75 -6.20
CA HIS A 195 11.44 31.27 -7.29
C HIS A 195 10.73 31.04 -8.63
N GLY A 196 9.40 30.95 -8.65
CA GLY A 196 8.59 30.53 -9.80
C GLY A 196 8.32 31.59 -10.86
N ASN A 197 9.09 32.69 -10.88
CA ASN A 197 9.00 33.71 -11.93
C ASN A 197 10.04 33.53 -13.05
N ASP A 198 10.98 32.59 -12.90
CA ASP A 198 12.14 32.52 -13.79
C ASP A 198 12.02 31.47 -14.92
N ASP A 199 11.20 30.40 -14.78
CA ASP A 199 10.99 29.37 -15.83
C ASP A 199 9.63 28.64 -15.74
N ASP A 200 8.93 28.44 -16.87
CA ASP A 200 7.61 27.76 -16.96
C ASP A 200 7.64 26.28 -16.52
N ASP A 201 8.76 25.58 -16.72
CA ASP A 201 8.92 24.16 -16.34
C ASP A 201 8.92 23.97 -14.81
N ASP A 202 9.45 24.95 -14.07
CA ASP A 202 9.45 24.93 -12.60
C ASP A 202 8.02 25.16 -12.06
N ILE A 203 7.21 25.99 -12.73
CA ILE A 203 5.79 26.23 -12.39
C ILE A 203 4.99 24.92 -12.44
N GLY A 204 5.16 24.13 -13.50
CA GLY A 204 4.51 22.84 -13.65
C GLY A 204 4.88 21.87 -12.52
N ALA A 205 6.17 21.80 -12.17
CA ALA A 205 6.64 20.91 -11.12
C ALA A 205 6.08 21.25 -9.73
N PHE A 206 6.01 22.54 -9.36
CA PHE A 206 5.43 22.96 -8.08
C PHE A 206 3.92 22.71 -8.01
N THR A 207 3.20 23.04 -9.09
CA THR A 207 1.75 22.83 -9.16
C THR A 207 1.37 21.35 -9.10
N ASP A 208 2.13 20.47 -9.77
CA ASP A 208 1.94 19.02 -9.71
C ASP A 208 2.15 18.48 -8.28
N LYS A 209 3.16 18.97 -7.57
CA LYS A 209 3.43 18.56 -6.18
C LYS A 209 2.32 18.98 -5.23
N ILE A 210 1.86 20.22 -5.34
CA ILE A 210 0.74 20.73 -4.52
C ILE A 210 -0.55 19.95 -4.84
N ALA A 211 -0.85 19.70 -6.11
CA ALA A 211 -2.01 18.91 -6.52
C ALA A 211 -1.94 17.47 -5.98
N ALA A 212 -0.75 16.84 -5.99
CA ALA A 212 -0.56 15.50 -5.46
C ALA A 212 -0.77 15.42 -3.94
N LEU A 213 -0.32 16.42 -3.18
CA LEU A 213 -0.56 16.55 -1.74
C LEU A 213 -2.05 16.72 -1.42
N TYR A 214 -2.75 17.63 -2.11
CA TYR A 214 -4.19 17.79 -1.93
C TYR A 214 -4.99 16.54 -2.33
N ARG A 215 -4.52 15.81 -3.35
CA ARG A 215 -5.10 14.53 -3.72
C ARG A 215 -4.91 13.49 -2.61
N ALA A 216 -3.72 13.38 -2.02
CA ALA A 216 -3.45 12.50 -0.88
C ALA A 216 -4.35 12.84 0.32
N LEU A 217 -4.40 14.13 0.68
CA LEU A 217 -5.30 14.68 1.71
C LEU A 217 -6.75 14.26 1.47
N THR A 218 -7.28 14.52 0.27
CA THR A 218 -8.67 14.23 -0.07
C THR A 218 -8.96 12.72 -0.05
N THR A 219 -8.01 11.88 -0.47
CA THR A 219 -8.14 10.42 -0.44
C THR A 219 -8.24 9.89 0.99
N VAL A 220 -7.39 10.36 1.90
CA VAL A 220 -7.45 9.96 3.32
C VAL A 220 -8.75 10.49 3.96
N LEU A 221 -9.12 11.74 3.70
CA LEU A 221 -10.40 12.29 4.15
C LEU A 221 -11.59 11.48 3.66
N ARG A 222 -11.58 11.03 2.39
CA ARG A 222 -12.62 10.15 1.82
C ARG A 222 -12.68 8.79 2.50
N ALA A 223 -11.54 8.19 2.83
CA ALA A 223 -11.49 6.95 3.61
C ALA A 223 -12.15 7.10 4.99
N LEU A 224 -12.02 8.25 5.62
CA LEU A 224 -12.68 8.57 6.91
C LEU A 224 -14.20 8.83 6.76
N SER A 225 -14.64 9.13 5.53
CA SER A 225 -15.86 9.85 5.15
C SER A 225 -17.08 8.99 4.85
N ASP A 226 -16.89 7.69 4.58
CA ASP A 226 -18.02 6.79 4.30
C ASP A 226 -19.00 6.64 5.50
N ASN A 227 -18.68 7.26 6.65
CA ASN A 227 -19.59 7.60 7.75
C ASN A 227 -19.35 9.04 8.28
N PHE A 228 -19.33 10.03 7.39
CA PHE A 228 -18.92 11.44 7.60
C PHE A 228 -19.46 12.07 8.90
N SER A 229 -20.68 11.72 9.31
CA SER A 229 -21.33 12.23 10.54
C SER A 229 -20.70 11.73 11.85
N SER A 230 -20.14 10.53 11.87
CA SER A 230 -19.53 9.94 13.07
C SER A 230 -18.06 10.37 13.21
N THR A 231 -17.38 10.53 12.07
CA THR A 231 -15.95 10.87 12.02
C THR A 231 -15.70 12.37 12.18
N LEU A 232 -16.61 13.25 11.74
CA LEU A 232 -16.51 14.70 11.98
C LEU A 232 -16.48 15.06 13.47
N ASN A 233 -17.12 14.26 14.33
CA ASN A 233 -17.08 14.49 15.78
C ASN A 233 -15.71 14.14 16.41
N LEU A 234 -14.86 13.40 15.67
CA LEU A 234 -13.51 13.02 16.09
C LEU A 234 -12.44 13.94 15.50
N LEU A 235 -12.77 14.69 14.44
CA LEU A 235 -11.88 15.69 13.88
C LEU A 235 -11.96 16.95 14.76
N PRO A 236 -10.83 17.51 15.21
CA PRO A 236 -10.86 18.81 15.87
C PRO A 236 -11.39 19.84 14.86
N ILE A 237 -12.53 20.45 15.15
CA ILE A 237 -13.21 21.41 14.26
C ILE A 237 -12.25 22.54 13.87
N ASP A 238 -11.38 22.95 14.79
CA ASP A 238 -10.37 23.99 14.57
C ASP A 238 -9.36 23.63 13.46
N HIS A 239 -9.00 22.35 13.34
CA HIS A 239 -8.11 21.88 12.28
C HIS A 239 -8.83 21.85 10.93
N VAL A 240 -10.09 21.38 10.91
CA VAL A 240 -10.90 21.31 9.68
C VAL A 240 -11.16 22.70 9.10
N ASP A 241 -11.44 23.69 9.94
CA ASP A 241 -11.65 25.08 9.49
C ASP A 241 -10.37 25.66 8.89
N ASN A 242 -9.21 25.42 9.51
CA ASN A 242 -7.92 25.84 8.96
C ASN A 242 -7.64 25.15 7.62
N TRP A 243 -7.92 23.86 7.49
CA TRP A 243 -7.72 23.09 6.25
C TRP A 243 -8.61 23.62 5.11
N LEU A 244 -9.89 23.86 5.39
CA LEU A 244 -10.82 24.42 4.40
C LEU A 244 -10.36 25.82 3.95
N GLN A 245 -9.91 26.67 4.88
CA GLN A 245 -9.38 27.99 4.53
C GLN A 245 -8.13 27.90 3.64
N SER A 246 -7.18 27.00 3.89
CA SER A 246 -6.02 26.81 3.02
C SER A 246 -6.42 26.35 1.61
N ILE A 247 -7.36 25.41 1.50
CA ILE A 247 -7.88 24.93 0.20
C ILE A 247 -8.58 26.07 -0.57
N PHE A 248 -9.41 26.87 0.10
CA PHE A 248 -10.09 28.00 -0.54
C PHE A 248 -9.11 29.11 -0.93
N THR A 249 -8.07 29.36 -0.14
CA THR A 249 -7.03 30.35 -0.46
C THR A 249 -6.25 29.93 -1.71
N TYR A 250 -5.88 28.65 -1.82
CA TYR A 250 -5.20 28.11 -3.00
C TYR A 250 -6.06 28.18 -4.28
N ASN A 251 -7.33 27.78 -4.22
CA ASN A 251 -8.23 27.84 -5.37
C ASN A 251 -8.45 29.27 -5.86
N ASN A 252 -8.59 30.23 -4.93
CA ASN A 252 -8.74 31.64 -5.29
C ASN A 252 -7.47 32.21 -5.96
N TYR A 253 -6.27 31.77 -5.54
CA TYR A 253 -5.01 32.18 -6.18
C TYR A 253 -4.95 31.75 -7.65
N ASN A 254 -5.38 30.52 -7.96
CA ASN A 254 -5.41 29.97 -9.31
C ASN A 254 -6.50 30.56 -10.22
N GLU A 255 -7.60 31.10 -9.67
CA GLU A 255 -8.66 31.74 -10.47
C GLU A 255 -8.34 33.20 -10.85
N THR A 256 -7.38 33.84 -10.19
CA THR A 256 -7.00 35.25 -10.45
C THR A 256 -5.81 35.44 -11.40
N ARG A 257 -5.25 34.37 -11.98
CA ARG A 257 -4.27 34.42 -13.07
C ARG A 257 -4.90 33.97 -14.39
#